data_AF-A0A831JQ37-F1
#
_entry.id   AF-A0A831JQ37-F1
#
_cell.length_a   1.000
_cell.length_b   1.000
_cell.length_c   1.000
_cell.angle_alpha   90.00
_cell.angle_beta   90.00
_cell.angle_gamma   90.00
#
_symmetry.space_group_name_H-M   'P 1'
#
loop_
_entity.id
_entity.type
_entity.pdbx_description
1 polymer ?
#
loop_
_entity_poly.entity_id
_entity_poly.type
_entity_poly.pdbx_seq_one_letter_code
_entity_poly.pdbx_strand_id
1 'polypeptide(L)'
;WAEKNDCGKIVHRKVRIARSGSVLALLKANSIWVTPQGEALLEDYRTITVYALPPEERIIDLEITIKALKKYVFFNDTKEGGVFATRVADEIDVIDGGKIVDSEGREYEKNVWGKRADWCDYYGVIDGITAGYAIFDHPDNIRHPCHWHVRDYGMFCPNISSSFPDFPGCLELAPEETLKLKYRMYIHKGDHEKAKVSQKYLEYALPIKILMRKVRE
;
A
#
# COMPACT_ATOMS: atom_id res chain seq x y z
N TRP A 1 -9.50 -7.04 -12.81
CA TRP A 1 -9.25 -8.39 -12.24
C TRP A 1 -10.46 -8.74 -11.41
N ALA A 2 -10.97 -9.97 -11.49
CA ALA A 2 -12.11 -10.41 -10.68
C ALA A 2 -12.05 -11.93 -10.49
N GLU A 3 -12.56 -12.44 -9.37
CA GLU A 3 -12.73 -13.89 -9.14
C GLU A 3 -13.97 -14.42 -9.87
N LYS A 4 -14.03 -14.20 -11.19
CA LYS A 4 -15.08 -14.73 -12.06
C LYS A 4 -14.47 -15.67 -13.09
N ASN A 5 -15.30 -16.55 -13.64
CA ASN A 5 -14.95 -17.29 -14.84
C ASN A 5 -14.59 -16.29 -15.95
N ASP A 6 -13.60 -16.63 -16.77
CA ASP A 6 -13.09 -15.80 -17.87
C ASP A 6 -12.34 -14.51 -17.49
N CYS A 7 -11.84 -14.41 -16.26
CA CYS A 7 -10.96 -13.33 -15.82
C CYS A 7 -9.48 -13.74 -15.75
N GLY A 8 -8.59 -12.77 -15.94
CA GLY A 8 -7.16 -12.94 -15.68
C GLY A 8 -6.87 -13.19 -14.20
N LYS A 9 -5.75 -13.86 -13.90
CA LYS A 9 -5.40 -14.32 -12.54
C LYS A 9 -4.01 -13.86 -12.13
N ILE A 10 -3.81 -13.64 -10.84
CA ILE A 10 -2.47 -13.50 -10.24
C ILE A 10 -2.10 -14.85 -9.63
N VAL A 11 -1.15 -15.53 -10.26
CA VAL A 11 -0.72 -16.87 -9.85
C VAL A 11 0.55 -16.73 -9.04
N HIS A 12 0.49 -17.04 -7.74
CA HIS A 12 1.67 -17.13 -6.90
C HIS A 12 2.64 -18.16 -7.49
N ARG A 13 3.93 -17.80 -7.57
CA ARG A 13 4.96 -18.70 -8.08
C ARG A 13 5.79 -19.28 -6.96
N LYS A 14 6.42 -18.43 -6.16
CA LYS A 14 7.36 -18.88 -5.13
C LYS A 14 7.58 -17.84 -4.05
N VAL A 15 7.75 -18.31 -2.82
CA VAL A 15 8.45 -17.59 -1.76
C VAL A 15 9.96 -17.73 -1.99
N ARG A 16 10.60 -16.64 -2.41
CA ARG A 16 12.02 -16.58 -2.76
C ARG A 16 12.91 -16.47 -1.54
N ILE A 17 12.50 -15.67 -0.55
CA ILE A 17 13.18 -15.47 0.72
C ILE A 17 12.12 -15.43 1.81
N ALA A 18 12.33 -16.16 2.90
CA ALA A 18 11.63 -15.98 4.16
C ALA A 18 12.70 -16.03 5.26
N ARG A 19 12.89 -14.92 5.97
CA ARG A 19 13.85 -14.80 7.07
C ARG A 19 13.21 -14.03 8.21
N SER A 20 13.51 -14.44 9.43
CA SER A 20 13.13 -13.72 10.64
C SER A 20 14.35 -13.50 11.51
N GLY A 21 14.34 -12.43 12.28
CA GLY A 21 15.34 -12.09 13.28
C GLY A 21 14.72 -11.25 14.38
N SER A 22 15.52 -10.90 15.39
CA SER A 22 15.06 -10.12 16.54
C SER A 22 14.62 -8.69 16.18
N VAL A 23 15.12 -8.15 15.07
CA VAL A 23 14.85 -6.77 14.63
C VAL A 23 13.79 -6.70 13.53
N LEU A 24 13.81 -7.65 12.60
CA LEU A 24 12.89 -7.66 11.47
C LEU A 24 12.66 -9.06 10.91
N ALA A 25 11.56 -9.21 10.18
CA ALA A 25 11.31 -10.31 9.27
C ALA A 25 11.24 -9.81 7.81
N LEU A 26 11.71 -10.63 6.88
CA LEU A 26 11.78 -10.33 5.46
C LEU A 26 11.15 -11.47 4.67
N LEU A 27 10.14 -11.13 3.87
CA LEU A 27 9.51 -12.03 2.91
C LEU A 27 9.69 -11.46 1.51
N LYS A 28 10.29 -12.23 0.60
CA LYS A 28 10.29 -11.93 -0.84
C LYS A 28 9.53 -13.01 -1.56
N ALA A 29 8.54 -12.62 -2.34
CA ALA A 29 7.73 -13.53 -3.14
C ALA A 29 7.60 -13.01 -4.57
N ASN A 30 7.30 -13.91 -5.49
CA ASN A 30 6.90 -13.51 -6.83
C ASN A 30 5.65 -14.26 -7.30
N SER A 31 4.90 -13.57 -8.14
CA SER A 31 3.69 -14.02 -8.80
C SER A 31 3.79 -13.67 -10.28
N ILE A 32 2.88 -14.22 -11.07
CA ILE A 32 2.71 -13.85 -12.48
C ILE A 32 1.24 -13.48 -12.70
N TRP A 33 1.00 -12.46 -13.50
CA TRP A 33 -0.34 -12.07 -13.88
C TRP A 33 -0.60 -12.65 -15.27
N VAL A 34 -1.67 -13.43 -15.40
CA VAL A 34 -2.03 -14.15 -16.63
C VAL A 34 -3.38 -13.69 -17.17
N THR A 35 -3.55 -13.74 -18.49
CA THR A 35 -4.85 -13.58 -19.16
C THR A 35 -5.81 -14.71 -18.77
N PRO A 36 -7.11 -14.60 -19.10
CA PRO A 36 -8.05 -15.72 -18.93
C PRO A 36 -7.60 -17.01 -19.64
N GLN A 37 -6.87 -16.87 -20.75
CA GLN A 37 -6.30 -17.98 -21.54
C GLN A 37 -4.98 -18.53 -20.95
N GLY A 38 -4.48 -17.97 -19.84
CA GLY A 38 -3.26 -18.41 -19.19
C GLY A 38 -1.97 -17.82 -19.77
N GLU A 39 -2.06 -16.85 -20.69
CA GLU A 39 -0.88 -16.16 -21.23
C GLU A 39 -0.31 -15.19 -20.19
N ALA A 40 1.01 -15.23 -19.98
CA ALA A 40 1.69 -14.34 -19.04
C ALA A 40 1.77 -12.90 -19.55
N LEU A 41 1.36 -11.93 -18.72
CA LEU A 41 1.40 -10.49 -19.00
C LEU A 41 2.43 -9.75 -18.16
N LEU A 42 2.42 -9.99 -16.84
CA LEU A 42 3.27 -9.27 -15.89
C LEU A 42 3.97 -10.24 -14.93
N GLU A 43 5.21 -9.93 -14.57
CA GLU A 43 5.84 -10.47 -13.37
C GLU A 43 5.63 -9.50 -12.20
N ASP A 44 5.22 -10.01 -11.05
CA ASP A 44 5.00 -9.24 -9.82
C ASP A 44 5.92 -9.77 -8.73
N TYR A 45 6.84 -8.92 -8.30
CA TYR A 45 7.76 -9.19 -7.20
C TYR A 45 7.40 -8.32 -6.01
N ARG A 46 7.19 -8.95 -4.85
CA ARG A 46 6.90 -8.24 -3.61
C ARG A 46 7.96 -8.52 -2.57
N THR A 47 8.43 -7.46 -1.92
CA THR A 47 9.24 -7.52 -0.71
C THR A 47 8.40 -6.96 0.43
N ILE A 48 8.18 -7.78 1.45
CA ILE A 48 7.52 -7.39 2.69
C ILE A 48 8.58 -7.41 3.79
N THR A 49 8.75 -6.28 4.46
CA THR A 49 9.64 -6.16 5.62
C THR A 49 8.81 -5.79 6.84
N VAL A 50 8.82 -6.65 7.85
CA VAL A 50 8.11 -6.41 9.11
C VAL A 50 9.14 -6.03 10.17
N TYR A 51 9.00 -4.88 10.80
CA TYR A 51 9.92 -4.41 11.83
C TYR A 51 9.38 -4.73 13.23
N ALA A 52 10.24 -5.30 14.07
CA ALA A 52 9.95 -5.54 15.47
C ALA A 52 10.11 -4.22 16.25
N LEU A 53 8.98 -3.58 16.52
CA LEU A 53 8.88 -2.36 17.32
C LEU A 53 8.31 -2.69 18.72
N PRO A 54 8.28 -1.74 19.67
CA PRO A 54 7.54 -1.90 20.92
C PRO A 54 6.09 -2.36 20.68
N PRO A 55 5.44 -3.10 21.60
CA PRO A 55 4.12 -3.71 21.40
C PRO A 55 3.02 -2.80 20.84
N GLU A 56 3.13 -1.50 21.07
CA GLU A 56 2.16 -0.45 20.71
C GLU A 56 2.26 -0.01 19.25
N GLU A 57 3.33 -0.40 18.54
CA GLU A 57 3.59 0.00 17.16
C GLU A 57 4.05 -1.20 16.34
N ARG A 58 3.66 -1.26 15.06
CA ARG A 58 4.26 -2.16 14.08
C ARG A 58 4.43 -1.44 12.76
N ILE A 59 5.52 -1.72 12.07
CA ILE A 59 5.76 -1.24 10.71
C ILE A 59 5.85 -2.44 9.78
N ILE A 60 5.12 -2.36 8.67
CA ILE A 60 5.20 -3.30 7.56
C ILE A 60 5.47 -2.48 6.30
N ASP A 61 6.66 -2.65 5.74
CA ASP A 61 7.01 -2.07 4.44
C ASP A 61 6.67 -3.05 3.34
N LEU A 62 6.06 -2.54 2.28
CA LEU A 62 5.73 -3.27 1.07
C LEU A 62 6.37 -2.57 -0.14
N GLU A 63 7.34 -3.23 -0.74
CA GLU A 63 7.90 -2.84 -2.03
C GLU A 63 7.35 -3.77 -3.12
N ILE A 64 6.80 -3.20 -4.18
CA ILE A 64 6.21 -3.91 -5.31
C ILE A 64 6.99 -3.54 -6.56
N THR A 65 7.39 -4.54 -7.34
CA THR A 65 7.97 -4.37 -8.67
C THR A 65 7.13 -5.18 -9.65
N ILE A 66 6.44 -4.49 -10.54
CA ILE A 66 5.63 -5.10 -11.60
C ILE A 66 6.33 -4.86 -12.93
N LYS A 67 6.66 -5.91 -13.66
CA LYS A 67 7.33 -5.83 -14.95
C LYS A 67 6.43 -6.37 -16.06
N ALA A 68 6.21 -5.57 -17.10
CA ALA A 68 5.57 -6.05 -18.31
C ALA A 68 6.50 -6.98 -19.08
N LEU A 69 5.94 -8.06 -19.61
CA LEU A 69 6.68 -9.03 -20.41
C LEU A 69 6.74 -8.54 -21.86
N LYS A 70 6.00 -9.20 -22.76
CA LYS A 70 6.17 -9.04 -24.21
C LYS A 70 5.23 -8.04 -24.88
N LYS A 71 4.18 -7.62 -24.18
CA LYS A 71 3.08 -6.81 -24.72
C LYS A 71 2.91 -5.56 -23.87
N TYR A 72 2.34 -4.52 -24.48
CA TYR A 72 1.80 -3.40 -23.73
C TYR A 72 0.74 -3.91 -22.75
N VAL A 73 0.80 -3.42 -21.52
CA VAL A 73 -0.18 -3.74 -20.48
C VAL A 73 -0.80 -2.45 -19.96
N PHE A 74 -2.13 -2.43 -19.97
CA PHE A 74 -2.93 -1.29 -19.53
C PHE A 74 -3.60 -1.61 -18.20
N PHE A 75 -3.25 -0.85 -17.17
CA PHE A 75 -4.02 -0.75 -15.94
C PHE A 75 -5.18 0.20 -16.23
N ASN A 76 -6.27 -0.40 -16.71
CA ASN A 76 -7.49 0.32 -17.04
C ASN A 76 -8.08 1.01 -15.82
N ASP A 77 -8.82 2.07 -16.09
CA ASP A 77 -9.51 2.83 -15.06
C ASP A 77 -10.53 1.97 -14.31
N THR A 78 -10.37 1.91 -13.00
CA THR A 78 -11.31 1.30 -12.08
C THR A 78 -11.15 1.94 -10.71
N LYS A 79 -12.27 2.06 -9.99
CA LYS A 79 -12.24 2.47 -8.58
C LYS A 79 -11.39 1.53 -7.71
N GLU A 80 -11.20 0.27 -8.13
CA GLU A 80 -10.47 -0.80 -7.44
C GLU A 80 -9.05 -1.02 -8.00
N GLY A 81 -8.40 0.05 -8.47
CA GLY A 81 -7.14 -0.03 -9.23
C GLY A 81 -5.87 -0.20 -8.40
N GLY A 82 -5.98 -0.21 -7.07
CA GLY A 82 -4.81 -0.26 -6.20
C GLY A 82 -4.22 -1.66 -6.03
N VAL A 83 -2.89 -1.74 -5.96
CA VAL A 83 -2.14 -3.01 -5.86
C VAL A 83 -1.81 -3.41 -4.41
N PHE A 84 -2.21 -2.56 -3.46
CA PHE A 84 -2.10 -2.77 -2.02
C PHE A 84 -3.44 -2.46 -1.34
N ALA A 85 -4.48 -3.26 -1.64
CA ALA A 85 -5.78 -3.13 -1.01
C ALA A 85 -5.80 -3.87 0.34
N THR A 86 -6.35 -3.21 1.36
CA THR A 86 -6.56 -3.78 2.68
C THR A 86 -8.02 -3.60 3.10
N ARG A 87 -8.40 -4.37 4.10
CA ARG A 87 -9.70 -4.35 4.75
C ARG A 87 -9.43 -4.15 6.24
N VAL A 88 -9.95 -3.07 6.82
CA VAL A 88 -9.83 -2.85 8.26
C VAL A 88 -10.72 -3.84 9.01
N ALA A 89 -10.43 -4.06 10.29
CA ALA A 89 -11.35 -4.77 11.17
C ALA A 89 -12.66 -3.97 11.28
N ASP A 90 -13.80 -4.66 11.35
CA ASP A 90 -15.11 -4.01 11.37
C ASP A 90 -15.20 -3.04 12.58
N GLU A 91 -14.63 -3.40 13.74
CA GLU A 91 -14.59 -2.57 14.96
C GLU A 91 -13.92 -1.19 14.83
N ILE A 92 -13.17 -0.95 13.75
CA ILE A 92 -12.53 0.35 13.46
C ILE A 92 -12.97 0.96 12.12
N ASP A 93 -13.93 0.35 11.44
CA ASP A 93 -14.57 0.99 10.29
C ASP A 93 -15.52 2.11 10.74
N VAL A 94 -15.96 2.97 9.83
CA VAL A 94 -16.80 4.13 10.18
C VAL A 94 -18.22 3.71 10.56
N ILE A 95 -18.72 2.61 10.01
CA ILE A 95 -20.08 2.12 10.28
C ILE A 95 -20.19 1.69 11.74
N ASP A 96 -19.14 1.09 12.29
CA ASP A 96 -19.06 0.63 13.67
C ASP A 96 -18.43 1.67 14.63
N GLY A 97 -18.27 2.92 14.19
CA GLY A 97 -17.89 4.05 15.03
C GLY A 97 -16.39 4.43 15.02
N GLY A 98 -15.61 3.81 14.15
CA GLY A 98 -14.27 4.24 13.78
C GLY A 98 -14.25 5.50 12.91
N LYS A 99 -13.06 5.88 12.47
CA LYS A 99 -12.80 7.12 11.74
C LYS A 99 -11.78 6.92 10.63
N ILE A 100 -11.96 7.69 9.57
CA ILE A 100 -10.99 7.85 8.48
C ILE A 100 -10.45 9.26 8.57
N VAL A 101 -9.13 9.42 8.48
CA VAL A 101 -8.48 10.71 8.36
C VAL A 101 -7.33 10.63 7.36
N ASP A 102 -7.04 11.71 6.66
CA ASP A 102 -5.88 11.81 5.76
C ASP A 102 -4.92 12.94 6.12
N SER A 103 -3.80 13.00 5.41
CA SER A 103 -2.75 14.01 5.66
C SER A 103 -3.20 15.46 5.56
N GLU A 104 -4.31 15.73 4.88
CA GLU A 104 -4.87 17.07 4.72
C GLU A 104 -5.91 17.38 5.81
N GLY A 105 -6.10 16.49 6.78
CA GLY A 105 -7.06 16.63 7.87
C GLY A 105 -8.50 16.40 7.44
N ARG A 106 -8.74 15.79 6.27
CA ARG A 106 -10.09 15.45 5.81
C ARG A 106 -10.55 14.18 6.51
N GLU A 107 -11.83 14.14 6.86
CA GLU A 107 -12.41 13.01 7.58
C GLU A 107 -13.54 12.31 6.81
N TYR A 108 -13.66 11.00 7.02
CA TYR A 108 -14.70 10.10 6.48
C TYR A 108 -14.71 9.94 4.95
N GLU A 109 -15.41 8.91 4.45
CA GLU A 109 -15.42 8.57 3.01
C GLU A 109 -15.75 9.77 2.13
N LYS A 110 -16.76 10.56 2.52
CA LYS A 110 -17.26 11.71 1.75
C LYS A 110 -16.15 12.71 1.39
N ASN A 111 -15.18 12.92 2.28
CA ASN A 111 -14.15 13.93 2.08
C ASN A 111 -12.79 13.34 1.70
N VAL A 112 -12.55 12.05 1.96
CA VAL A 112 -11.25 11.38 1.71
C VAL A 112 -11.27 10.60 0.39
N TRP A 113 -12.39 10.00 0.01
CA TRP A 113 -12.44 9.17 -1.19
C TRP A 113 -12.14 9.98 -2.45
N GLY A 114 -11.15 9.49 -3.22
CA GLY A 114 -10.70 10.10 -4.46
C GLY A 114 -9.90 11.38 -4.23
N LYS A 115 -9.46 11.66 -3.01
CA LYS A 115 -8.56 12.79 -2.72
C LYS A 115 -7.12 12.35 -2.62
N ARG A 116 -6.21 13.28 -2.91
CA ARG A 116 -4.77 13.10 -2.81
C ARG A 116 -4.29 13.44 -1.41
N ALA A 117 -3.53 12.53 -0.81
CA ALA A 117 -2.89 12.72 0.49
C ALA A 117 -1.67 11.81 0.61
N ASP A 118 -0.69 12.24 1.38
CA ASP A 118 0.57 11.53 1.64
C ASP A 118 0.35 10.21 2.38
N TRP A 119 -0.64 10.22 3.27
CA TRP A 119 -1.07 9.09 4.06
C TRP A 119 -2.56 9.20 4.34
N CYS A 120 -3.17 8.06 4.64
CA CYS A 120 -4.51 7.96 5.19
C CYS A 120 -4.47 6.98 6.36
N ASP A 121 -5.38 7.11 7.31
CA ASP A 121 -5.43 6.36 8.56
C ASP A 121 -6.88 5.97 8.87
N TYR A 122 -7.04 4.73 9.32
CA TYR A 122 -8.24 4.28 10.00
C TYR A 122 -7.92 3.99 11.44
N TYR A 123 -8.74 4.50 12.35
CA TYR A 123 -8.64 4.19 13.77
C TYR A 123 -10.02 4.14 14.41
N GLY A 124 -10.12 3.35 15.48
CA GLY A 124 -11.34 3.18 16.26
C GLY A 124 -11.01 2.60 17.61
N VAL A 125 -11.97 1.95 18.26
CA VAL A 125 -11.79 1.34 19.58
C VAL A 125 -11.88 -0.18 19.44
N ILE A 126 -10.76 -0.87 19.66
CA ILE A 126 -10.69 -2.35 19.71
C ILE A 126 -10.42 -2.74 21.16
N ASP A 127 -11.29 -3.57 21.75
CA ASP A 127 -11.15 -4.04 23.14
C ASP A 127 -10.93 -2.91 24.17
N GLY A 128 -11.61 -1.77 23.97
CA GLY A 128 -11.48 -0.57 24.83
C GLY A 128 -10.19 0.23 24.61
N ILE A 129 -9.38 -0.13 23.62
CA ILE A 129 -8.14 0.56 23.26
C ILE A 129 -8.35 1.30 21.94
N THR A 130 -8.06 2.61 21.92
CA THR A 130 -7.98 3.33 20.65
C THR A 130 -6.76 2.84 19.87
N ALA A 131 -6.98 2.33 18.67
CA ALA A 131 -5.92 1.79 17.81
C ALA A 131 -6.36 1.85 16.35
N GLY A 132 -5.38 1.73 15.46
CA GLY A 132 -5.61 1.83 14.02
C GLY A 132 -4.39 1.44 13.20
N TYR A 133 -4.49 1.68 11.91
CA TYR A 133 -3.32 1.69 11.05
C TYR A 133 -3.43 2.70 9.93
N ALA A 134 -2.29 3.30 9.63
CA ALA A 134 -2.11 4.19 8.50
C ALA A 134 -1.40 3.48 7.36
N ILE A 135 -1.70 3.87 6.13
CA ILE A 135 -0.92 3.52 4.94
C ILE A 135 -0.25 4.79 4.42
N PHE A 136 1.05 4.69 4.13
CA PHE A 136 1.87 5.78 3.62
C PHE A 136 2.19 5.52 2.15
N ASP A 137 1.99 6.54 1.32
CA ASP A 137 2.41 6.56 -0.08
C ASP A 137 3.81 7.18 -0.18
N HIS A 138 4.79 6.46 -0.72
CA HIS A 138 6.16 6.95 -0.76
C HIS A 138 6.36 8.01 -1.87
N PRO A 139 7.16 9.07 -1.67
CA PRO A 139 7.41 10.11 -2.67
C PRO A 139 7.94 9.63 -4.03
N ASP A 140 8.71 8.54 -4.04
CA ASP A 140 9.20 7.89 -5.27
C ASP A 140 8.10 7.20 -6.11
N ASN A 141 6.89 7.01 -5.57
CA ASN A 141 5.82 6.36 -6.31
C ASN A 141 5.35 7.24 -7.46
N ILE A 142 4.97 6.59 -8.57
CA ILE A 142 4.26 7.31 -9.63
C ILE A 142 3.01 7.97 -9.03
N ARG A 143 2.71 9.19 -9.48
CA ARG A 143 1.49 9.92 -9.10
C ARG A 143 1.40 10.32 -7.62
N HIS A 144 2.48 10.21 -6.84
CA HIS A 144 2.52 10.67 -5.45
C HIS A 144 2.17 12.17 -5.30
N PRO A 145 1.41 12.56 -4.27
CA PRO A 145 0.60 11.69 -3.42
C PRO A 145 -0.54 11.02 -4.19
N CYS A 146 -0.74 9.73 -3.96
CA CYS A 146 -1.74 8.91 -4.63
C CYS A 146 -3.18 9.34 -4.30
N HIS A 147 -4.16 8.84 -5.06
CA HIS A 147 -5.57 8.98 -4.73
C HIS A 147 -6.00 7.86 -3.78
N TRP A 148 -6.75 8.21 -2.73
CA TRP A 148 -7.20 7.22 -1.76
C TRP A 148 -8.54 6.61 -2.15
N HIS A 149 -8.59 5.27 -2.25
CA HIS A 149 -9.82 4.52 -2.28
C HIS A 149 -10.14 4.05 -0.87
N VAL A 150 -10.98 4.83 -0.19
CA VAL A 150 -11.53 4.51 1.14
C VAL A 150 -13.02 4.27 1.07
N ARG A 151 -13.57 3.52 2.02
CA ARG A 151 -15.01 3.36 2.21
C ARG A 151 -15.35 3.38 3.68
N ASP A 152 -16.49 3.97 4.05
CA ASP A 152 -16.94 4.00 5.44
C ASP A 152 -17.08 2.58 6.00
N TYR A 153 -17.45 1.62 5.16
CA TYR A 153 -17.48 0.23 5.57
C TYR A 153 -16.09 -0.38 5.75
N GLY A 154 -14.95 0.25 5.44
CA GLY A 154 -13.60 -0.25 5.77
C GLY A 154 -12.70 -0.73 4.61
N MET A 155 -13.04 -0.42 3.35
CA MET A 155 -12.08 -0.60 2.24
C MET A 155 -10.99 0.45 2.34
N PHE A 156 -9.73 0.05 2.14
CA PHE A 156 -8.61 0.96 2.34
C PHE A 156 -7.45 0.65 1.40
N CYS A 157 -7.24 1.53 0.40
CA CYS A 157 -6.25 1.30 -0.64
C CYS A 157 -5.66 2.59 -1.23
N PRO A 158 -4.31 2.73 -1.33
CA PRO A 158 -3.69 3.71 -2.20
C PRO A 158 -3.85 3.29 -3.66
N ASN A 159 -4.37 4.17 -4.50
CA ASN A 159 -4.68 3.86 -5.89
C ASN A 159 -3.65 4.44 -6.87
N ILE A 160 -3.23 3.62 -7.84
CA ILE A 160 -2.28 3.99 -8.90
C ILE A 160 -2.98 4.35 -10.23
N SER A 161 -4.27 4.01 -10.38
CA SER A 161 -5.09 4.29 -11.56
C SER A 161 -6.54 4.60 -11.15
N SER A 162 -7.00 5.83 -11.40
CA SER A 162 -8.40 6.23 -11.20
C SER A 162 -8.69 7.52 -11.97
N SER A 163 -9.72 7.54 -12.82
CA SER A 163 -10.22 8.77 -13.46
C SER A 163 -11.34 9.38 -12.63
N PHE A 164 -11.02 10.04 -11.53
CA PHE A 164 -12.00 10.83 -10.77
C PHE A 164 -11.32 11.99 -10.02
N PRO A 165 -11.75 13.25 -10.21
CA PRO A 165 -12.26 13.89 -11.43
C PRO A 165 -11.17 14.59 -12.27
N ASP A 166 -9.91 14.64 -11.83
CA ASP A 166 -8.83 15.40 -12.48
C ASP A 166 -7.50 14.60 -12.54
N PHE A 167 -7.48 13.45 -13.22
CA PHE A 167 -6.27 12.62 -13.24
C PHE A 167 -5.94 12.00 -14.61
N PRO A 168 -4.65 11.80 -14.94
CA PRO A 168 -4.26 11.03 -16.11
C PRO A 168 -4.77 9.59 -15.93
N GLY A 169 -5.50 9.10 -16.94
CA GLY A 169 -6.22 7.83 -16.94
C GLY A 169 -5.33 6.59 -16.82
N CYS A 170 -5.62 5.59 -17.65
CA CYS A 170 -4.96 4.27 -17.64
C CYS A 170 -3.44 4.39 -17.45
N LEU A 171 -2.88 3.61 -16.53
CA LEU A 171 -1.43 3.45 -16.45
C LEU A 171 -1.01 2.41 -17.50
N GLU A 172 -0.07 2.77 -18.36
CA GLU A 172 0.47 1.91 -19.40
C GLU A 172 1.86 1.45 -19.00
N LEU A 173 2.17 0.18 -19.26
CA LEU A 173 3.52 -0.35 -19.25
C LEU A 173 3.86 -0.88 -20.65
N ALA A 174 4.90 -0.33 -21.25
CA ALA A 174 5.50 -0.84 -22.47
C ALA A 174 6.15 -2.22 -22.24
N PRO A 175 6.41 -3.01 -23.30
CA PRO A 175 7.15 -4.26 -23.16
C PRO A 175 8.47 -4.07 -22.40
N GLU A 176 8.75 -4.98 -21.46
CA GLU A 176 9.91 -4.95 -20.55
C GLU A 176 9.96 -3.77 -19.56
N GLU A 177 8.99 -2.86 -19.58
CA GLU A 177 8.91 -1.75 -18.63
C GLU A 177 8.59 -2.23 -17.21
N THR A 178 9.10 -1.51 -16.21
CA THR A 178 8.96 -1.87 -14.80
C THR A 178 8.34 -0.73 -14.00
N LEU A 179 7.19 -1.00 -13.39
CA LEU A 179 6.60 -0.18 -12.35
C LEU A 179 7.18 -0.56 -10.99
N LYS A 180 7.60 0.43 -10.21
CA LYS A 180 8.04 0.26 -8.82
C LYS A 180 7.16 1.10 -7.91
N LEU A 181 6.70 0.48 -6.83
CA LEU A 181 5.85 1.10 -5.83
C LEU A 181 6.34 0.73 -4.43
N LYS A 182 6.22 1.65 -3.49
CA LYS A 182 6.63 1.51 -2.10
C LYS A 182 5.52 2.04 -1.19
N TYR A 183 5.09 1.22 -0.25
CA TYR A 183 4.11 1.61 0.75
C TYR A 183 4.61 1.19 2.13
N ARG A 184 4.18 1.90 3.16
CA ARG A 184 4.35 1.50 4.56
C ARG A 184 2.98 1.42 5.22
N MET A 185 2.70 0.30 5.88
CA MET A 185 1.63 0.22 6.86
C MET A 185 2.22 0.47 8.24
N TYR A 186 1.68 1.44 8.94
CA TYR A 186 2.03 1.77 10.32
C TYR A 186 0.83 1.46 11.22
N ILE A 187 0.92 0.36 11.96
CA ILE A 187 -0.08 -0.05 12.95
C ILE A 187 0.28 0.62 14.26
N HIS A 188 -0.70 1.22 14.93
CA HIS A 188 -0.45 2.07 16.08
C HIS A 188 -1.55 1.98 17.14
N LYS A 189 -1.15 2.30 18.36
CA LYS A 189 -2.05 2.63 19.47
C LYS A 189 -2.28 4.15 19.51
N GLY A 190 -3.53 4.54 19.70
CA GLY A 190 -3.98 5.93 19.69
C GLY A 190 -4.73 6.29 18.42
N ASP A 191 -5.14 7.55 18.37
CA ASP A 191 -5.57 8.20 17.13
C ASP A 191 -4.34 8.71 16.35
N HIS A 192 -4.55 9.21 15.13
CA HIS A 192 -3.47 9.69 14.26
C HIS A 192 -2.56 10.76 14.91
N GLU A 193 -3.07 11.57 15.83
CA GLU A 193 -2.29 12.59 16.54
C GLU A 193 -1.42 11.97 17.63
N LYS A 194 -2.01 11.17 18.53
CA LYS A 194 -1.29 10.49 19.62
C LYS A 194 -0.25 9.51 19.10
N ALA A 195 -0.57 8.81 18.01
CA ALA A 195 0.31 7.89 17.31
C ALA A 195 1.36 8.60 16.45
N LYS A 196 1.27 9.94 16.33
CA LYS A 196 2.19 10.78 15.57
C LYS A 196 2.34 10.33 14.12
N VAL A 197 1.22 9.99 13.47
CA VAL A 197 1.20 9.43 12.11
C VAL A 197 1.97 10.32 11.12
N SER A 198 1.76 11.64 11.16
CA SER A 198 2.49 12.59 10.31
C SER A 198 4.00 12.56 10.53
N GLN A 199 4.47 12.41 11.78
CA GLN A 199 5.90 12.30 12.06
C GLN A 199 6.46 10.98 11.50
N LYS A 200 5.75 9.87 11.69
CA LYS A 200 6.16 8.55 11.18
C LYS A 200 6.18 8.51 9.65
N TYR A 201 5.28 9.25 9.00
CA TYR A 201 5.33 9.46 7.55
C TYR A 201 6.61 10.19 7.15
N LEU A 202 6.98 11.28 7.82
CA LEU A 202 8.22 12.01 7.51
C LEU A 202 9.47 11.13 7.71
N GLU A 203 9.50 10.30 8.75
CA GLU A 203 10.57 9.33 8.99
C GLU A 203 10.70 8.29 7.84
N TYR A 204 9.57 7.94 7.21
CA TYR A 204 9.51 7.04 6.06
C TYR A 204 9.90 7.73 4.74
N ALA A 205 9.31 8.90 4.48
CA ALA A 205 9.46 9.64 3.24
C ALA A 205 10.83 10.33 3.12
N LEU A 206 11.44 10.70 4.25
CA LEU A 206 12.71 11.41 4.33
C LEU A 206 13.72 10.65 5.22
N PRO A 207 14.11 9.42 4.84
CA PRO A 207 14.99 8.61 5.68
C PRO A 207 16.36 9.27 5.82
N ILE A 208 16.94 9.18 7.02
CA ILE A 208 18.29 9.68 7.30
C ILE A 208 19.29 8.97 6.39
N LYS A 209 20.07 9.76 5.64
CA LYS A 209 21.16 9.24 4.81
C LYS A 209 22.40 9.01 5.68
N ILE A 210 22.73 7.75 5.93
CA ILE A 210 23.96 7.37 6.65
C ILE A 210 25.08 7.17 5.63
N LEU A 211 26.15 7.96 5.74
CA LEU A 211 27.37 7.80 4.95
C LEU A 211 28.30 6.81 5.67
N MET A 212 28.43 5.59 5.14
CA MET A 212 29.39 4.62 5.64
C MET A 212 30.69 4.68 4.82
N ARG A 213 31.83 4.88 5.50
CA ARG A 213 33.18 4.76 4.93
C ARG A 213 33.85 3.52 5.51
N LYS A 214 34.46 2.71 4.66
CA LYS A 214 35.35 1.63 5.09
C LYS A 214 36.61 2.27 5.71
N VAL A 215 36.86 2.01 6.98
CA VAL A 215 38.15 2.32 7.61
C VAL A 215 39.14 1.27 7.10
N ARG A 216 40.25 1.70 6.50
CA ARG A 216 41.33 0.78 6.12
C ARG A 216 42.08 0.42 7.41
N GLU A 217 42.21 -0.87 7.68
CA GLU A 217 43.15 -1.42 8.67
C GLU A 217 44.60 -1.20 8.20
#